data_AF-A0A7X9TU01-F1
#
_entry.id   AF-A0A7X9TU01-F1
#
_cell.length_a   1.000
_cell.length_b   1.000
_cell.length_c   1.000
_cell.angle_alpha   90.00
_cell.angle_beta   90.00
_cell.angle_gamma   90.00
#
_symmetry.space_group_name_H-M   'P 1'
#
loop_
_entity.id
_entity.type
_entity.pdbx_description
1 polymer ?
#
loop_
_entity_poly.entity_id
_entity_poly.type
_entity_poly.pdbx_seq_one_letter_code
_entity_poly.pdbx_strand_id
1 'polypeptide(L)'
;MAVLITSVTAAGGPQIPSGGSTPHKTLDFTGRVIVSGFVDIKDGPQGQALGSAQAIAGTAFDITVNNLDAKKYEFVAVHRDTQDSSEPWVITVT
;
A
#
# COMPACT_ATOMS: atom_id res chain seq x y z
N MET A 1 -0.03 -13.23 -8.77
CA MET A 1 -0.27 -11.83 -8.35
C MET A 1 0.61 -10.92 -9.17
N ALA A 2 0.04 -10.02 -9.99
CA ALA A 2 0.82 -9.04 -10.74
C ALA A 2 1.29 -7.84 -9.91
N VAL A 3 0.81 -7.67 -8.69
CA VAL A 3 1.16 -6.57 -7.79
C VAL A 3 1.44 -7.09 -6.39
N LEU A 4 2.44 -6.51 -5.72
CA LEU A 4 2.83 -6.89 -4.37
C LEU A 4 3.31 -5.67 -3.58
N ILE A 5 3.00 -5.63 -2.28
CA ILE A 5 3.59 -4.69 -1.32
C ILE A 5 4.81 -5.40 -0.70
N THR A 6 5.97 -4.75 -0.74
CA THR A 6 7.22 -5.29 -0.17
C THR A 6 7.56 -4.70 1.19
N SER A 7 7.20 -3.44 1.41
CA SER A 7 7.54 -2.71 2.62
C SER A 7 6.53 -1.59 2.84
N VAL A 8 6.30 -1.29 4.11
CA VAL A 8 5.52 -0.12 4.53
C VAL A 8 6.32 0.58 5.61
N THR A 9 6.58 1.88 5.44
CA THR A 9 7.30 2.70 6.41
C THR A 9 6.40 3.81 6.92
N ALA A 10 6.55 4.19 8.19
CA ALA A 10 6.01 5.46 8.64
C ALA A 10 6.72 6.60 7.91
N ALA A 11 6.02 7.70 7.61
CA ALA A 11 6.64 8.86 6.98
C ALA A 11 7.84 9.37 7.79
N GLY A 12 9.05 9.25 7.21
CA GLY A 12 10.31 9.60 7.88
C GLY A 12 10.66 8.72 9.09
N GLY A 13 10.01 7.56 9.24
CA GLY A 13 10.10 6.69 10.40
C GLY A 13 10.51 5.25 10.06
N PRO A 14 10.40 4.32 11.04
CA PRO A 14 10.78 2.94 10.84
C PRO A 14 9.79 2.17 9.94
N GLN A 15 10.25 1.04 9.43
CA GLN A 15 9.40 0.08 8.73
C GLN A 15 8.40 -0.56 9.70
N ILE A 16 7.15 -0.69 9.25
CA ILE A 16 6.04 -1.29 9.98
C ILE A 16 5.74 -2.67 9.34
N PRO A 17 6.01 -3.78 10.04
CA PRO A 17 5.68 -5.11 9.53
C PRO A 17 4.15 -5.31 9.46
N SER A 18 3.69 -6.26 8.64
CA SER A 18 2.27 -6.64 8.61
C SER A 18 1.85 -7.19 9.98
N GLY A 19 0.70 -6.75 10.48
CA GLY A 19 0.23 -6.94 11.86
C GLY A 19 0.78 -5.92 12.87
N GLY A 20 1.63 -4.99 12.43
CA GLY A 20 2.21 -3.94 13.26
C GLY A 20 1.23 -2.83 13.67
N SER A 21 1.73 -1.91 14.50
CA SER A 21 0.99 -0.74 14.95
C SER A 21 1.85 0.52 14.81
N THR A 22 1.21 1.66 14.55
CA THR A 22 1.90 2.94 14.35
C THR A 22 1.01 4.13 14.76
N PRO A 23 1.56 5.15 15.43
CA PRO A 23 0.84 6.41 15.65
C PRO A 23 0.90 7.34 14.42
N HIS A 24 1.65 6.98 13.38
CA HIS A 24 1.82 7.81 12.20
C HIS A 24 0.59 7.71 11.29
N LYS A 25 0.02 8.87 10.94
CA LYS A 25 -1.13 8.99 10.03
C LYS A 25 -0.73 9.09 8.56
N THR A 26 0.57 9.04 8.29
CA THR A 26 1.13 8.97 6.94
C THR A 26 2.05 7.76 6.85
N LEU A 27 1.82 6.95 5.82
CA LEU A 27 2.55 5.74 5.53
C LEU A 27 3.03 5.75 4.08
N ASP A 28 4.27 5.34 3.87
CA ASP A 28 4.86 5.13 2.56
C ASP A 28 4.87 3.64 2.24
N PHE A 29 4.26 3.28 1.11
CA PHE A 29 4.14 1.92 0.63
C PHE A 29 5.11 1.71 -0.53
N THR A 30 6.01 0.76 -0.38
CA THR A 30 6.91 0.33 -1.45
C THR A 30 6.50 -1.06 -1.92
N GLY A 31 6.35 -1.23 -3.22
CA GLY A 31 5.94 -2.50 -3.81
C GLY A 31 6.50 -2.70 -5.22
N ARG A 32 6.07 -3.78 -5.87
CA ARG A 32 6.46 -4.09 -7.25
C ARG A 32 5.27 -4.55 -8.07
N VAL A 33 5.36 -4.32 -9.37
CA VAL A 33 4.43 -4.85 -10.37
C VAL A 33 5.16 -5.72 -11.39
N ILE A 34 4.45 -6.71 -11.90
CA ILE A 34 4.90 -7.58 -13.02
C ILE A 34 4.57 -6.91 -14.36
N VAL A 35 3.50 -6.13 -14.43
CA VAL A 35 3.06 -5.40 -15.61
C VAL A 35 3.01 -3.91 -15.26
N SER A 36 3.52 -3.06 -16.14
CA SER A 36 3.48 -1.60 -15.95
C SER A 36 2.04 -1.10 -16.02
N GLY A 37 1.70 -0.14 -15.18
CA GLY A 37 0.35 0.42 -15.12
C GLY A 37 0.17 1.32 -13.90
N PHE A 38 -1.08 1.56 -13.51
CA PHE A 38 -1.40 2.29 -12.30
C PHE A 38 -1.74 1.34 -11.17
N VAL A 39 -1.17 1.61 -9.99
CA VAL A 39 -1.44 0.87 -8.75
C VAL A 39 -2.11 1.80 -7.75
N ASP A 40 -3.18 1.31 -7.15
CA ASP A 40 -3.87 1.95 -6.04
C ASP A 40 -3.59 1.21 -4.74
N ILE A 41 -3.30 1.94 -3.67
CA ILE A 41 -3.38 1.42 -2.30
C ILE A 41 -4.79 1.66 -1.77
N LYS A 42 -5.43 0.60 -1.28
CA LYS A 42 -6.80 0.61 -0.77
C LYS A 42 -6.88 -0.03 0.61
N ASP A 43 -7.89 0.33 1.39
CA ASP A 43 -8.29 -0.40 2.61
C ASP A 43 -9.23 -1.55 2.22
N GLY A 44 -8.67 -2.72 1.98
CA GLY A 44 -9.34 -3.87 1.38
C GLY A 44 -9.53 -3.76 -0.15
N PRO A 45 -9.73 -4.88 -0.87
CA PRO A 45 -9.75 -4.91 -2.35
C PRO A 45 -10.91 -4.12 -2.96
N GLN A 46 -12.02 -3.98 -2.23
CA GLN A 46 -13.19 -3.21 -2.63
C GLN A 46 -13.21 -1.80 -2.00
N GLY A 47 -12.17 -1.42 -1.26
CA GLY A 47 -12.06 -0.11 -0.64
C GLY A 47 -11.84 1.02 -1.64
N GLN A 48 -11.99 2.25 -1.17
CA GLN A 48 -11.58 3.44 -1.92
C GLN A 48 -10.05 3.49 -2.02
N ALA A 49 -9.53 4.02 -3.14
CA ALA A 49 -8.12 4.31 -3.29
C ALA A 49 -7.71 5.43 -2.31
N LEU A 50 -6.77 5.10 -1.42
CA LEU A 50 -6.17 6.02 -0.45
C LEU A 50 -4.93 6.71 -1.01
N GLY A 51 -4.26 6.06 -1.97
CA GLY A 51 -3.14 6.60 -2.71
C GLY A 51 -2.98 5.86 -4.02
N SER A 52 -2.34 6.48 -5.00
CA SER A 52 -2.13 5.88 -6.31
C SER A 52 -0.85 6.38 -6.95
N ALA A 53 -0.12 5.50 -7.63
CA ALA A 53 1.03 5.88 -8.44
C ALA A 53 1.12 5.06 -9.71
N GLN A 54 1.86 5.60 -10.69
CA GLN A 54 2.28 4.83 -11.84
C GLN A 54 3.41 3.89 -11.41
N ALA A 55 3.26 2.61 -11.71
CA ALA A 55 4.25 1.58 -11.46
C ALA A 55 4.80 1.06 -12.79
N ILE A 56 6.11 0.82 -12.83
CA ILE A 56 6.81 0.29 -13.99
C ILE A 56 7.23 -1.14 -13.66
N ALA A 57 6.94 -2.08 -14.55
CA ALA A 57 7.33 -3.48 -14.39
C ALA A 57 8.84 -3.61 -14.14
N GLY A 58 9.21 -4.37 -13.11
CA GLY A 58 10.60 -4.57 -12.71
C GLY A 58 11.20 -3.48 -11.82
N THR A 59 10.54 -2.34 -11.66
CA THR A 59 10.95 -1.25 -10.76
C THR A 59 10.07 -1.24 -9.51
N ALA A 60 10.62 -0.80 -8.38
CA ALA A 60 9.81 -0.54 -7.20
C ALA A 60 8.93 0.69 -7.44
N PHE A 61 7.67 0.62 -7.00
CA PHE A 61 6.82 1.80 -6.89
C PHE A 61 6.76 2.26 -5.44
N ASP A 62 6.57 3.55 -5.24
CA ASP A 62 6.41 4.18 -3.94
C ASP A 62 5.10 4.99 -3.93
N ILE A 63 4.25 4.75 -2.93
CA ILE A 63 2.96 5.42 -2.75
C ILE A 63 2.85 5.93 -1.33
N THR A 64 2.75 7.24 -1.16
CA THR A 64 2.45 7.86 0.13
C THR A 64 0.94 7.94 0.35
N VAL A 65 0.46 7.36 1.45
CA VAL A 65 -0.92 7.49 1.93
C VAL A 65 -0.93 8.39 3.14
N ASN A 66 -1.73 9.45 3.10
CA ASN A 66 -1.82 10.48 4.15
C ASN A 66 -3.20 10.46 4.81
N ASN A 67 -3.34 11.20 5.93
CA ASN A 67 -4.61 11.46 6.63
C ASN A 67 -5.33 10.17 7.05
N LEU A 68 -4.58 9.18 7.53
CA LEU A 68 -5.16 7.96 8.09
C LEU A 68 -5.79 8.24 9.46
N ASP A 69 -6.95 7.64 9.69
CA ASP A 69 -7.67 7.67 10.96
C ASP A 69 -7.10 6.62 11.93
N ALA A 70 -7.34 6.80 13.24
CA ALA A 70 -6.93 5.81 14.23
C ALA A 70 -7.85 4.58 14.17
N LYS A 71 -7.50 3.62 13.31
CA LYS A 71 -8.20 2.34 13.15
C LYS A 71 -7.27 1.27 12.60
N LYS A 72 -7.76 0.03 12.58
CA LYS A 72 -7.14 -1.07 11.83
C LYS A 72 -7.40 -0.89 10.34
N TYR A 73 -6.34 -0.95 9.53
CA TYR A 73 -6.38 -0.96 8.07
C TYR A 73 -5.88 -2.30 7.54
N GLU A 74 -6.45 -2.73 6.41
CA GLU A 74 -5.98 -3.89 5.65
C GLU A 74 -5.57 -3.43 4.26
N PHE A 75 -4.35 -2.89 4.17
CA PHE A 75 -3.87 -2.26 2.94
C PHE A 75 -3.62 -3.30 1.87
N VAL A 76 -4.20 -3.09 0.69
CA VAL A 76 -3.93 -3.90 -0.51
C VAL A 76 -3.51 -2.99 -1.64
N ALA A 77 -2.52 -3.44 -2.42
CA ALA A 77 -2.17 -2.82 -3.68
C ALA A 77 -3.00 -3.46 -4.79
N VAL A 78 -3.71 -2.66 -5.58
CA VAL A 78 -4.56 -3.12 -6.68
C VAL A 78 -4.10 -2.49 -7.98
N HIS A 79 -3.79 -3.31 -8.97
CA HIS A 79 -3.46 -2.85 -10.31
C HIS A 79 -4.75 -2.49 -11.05
N ARG A 80 -4.86 -1.25 -11.58
CA ARG A 80 -6.10 -0.76 -12.19
C ARG A 80 -6.52 -1.53 -13.44
N ASP A 81 -5.57 -1.89 -14.30
CA ASP A 81 -5.92 -2.51 -15.59
C ASP A 81 -6.26 -3.99 -15.46
N THR A 82 -5.44 -4.76 -14.73
CA THR A 82 -5.64 -6.20 -14.53
C THR A 82 -6.60 -6.53 -13.39
N GLN A 83 -6.89 -5.57 -12.50
CA GLN A 83 -7.64 -5.76 -11.25
C GLN A 83 -6.97 -6.77 -10.28
N ASP A 84 -5.70 -7.13 -10.52
CA ASP A 84 -4.94 -7.96 -9.60
C ASP A 84 -4.68 -7.21 -8.30
N SER A 85 -4.82 -7.92 -7.18
CA SER A 85 -4.58 -7.39 -5.84
C SER A 85 -3.43 -8.14 -5.16
N SER A 86 -2.69 -7.46 -4.29
CA SER A 86 -1.69 -8.07 -3.41
C SER A 86 -2.34 -8.79 -2.23
N GLU A 87 -1.55 -9.55 -1.49
CA GLU A 87 -1.94 -9.95 -0.12
C GLU A 87 -2.15 -8.70 0.76
N PRO A 88 -3.07 -8.76 1.74
CA PRO A 88 -3.34 -7.65 2.64
C PRO A 88 -2.18 -7.42 3.61
N TRP A 89 -1.73 -6.17 3.67
CA TRP A 89 -0.79 -5.68 4.66
C TRP A 89 -1.55 -5.01 5.80
N VAL A 90 -1.62 -5.69 6.94
CA VAL A 90 -2.44 -5.26 8.07
C VAL A 90 -1.66 -4.28 8.94
N ILE A 91 -2.21 -3.10 9.23
CA ILE A 91 -1.59 -2.13 10.15
C ILE A 91 -2.66 -1.53 11.05
N THR A 92 -2.36 -1.43 12.34
CA THR A 92 -3.19 -0.66 13.27
C THR A 92 -2.64 0.76 13.40
N VAL A 93 -3.43 1.76 13.01
CA VAL A 93 -3.11 3.16 13.28
C VAL A 93 -3.74 3.54 14.62
N THR A 94 -2.96 4.11 15.54
CA THR A 94 -3.39 4.46 16.91
C THR A 94 -3.42 5.95 17.16
#